data_AF-A0A834ZJH7-F1
#
_entry.id   AF-A0A834ZJH7-F1
#
_cell.length_a   1.000
_cell.length_b   1.000
_cell.length_c   1.000
_cell.angle_alpha   90.00
_cell.angle_beta   90.00
_cell.angle_gamma   90.00
#
_symmetry.space_group_name_H-M   'P 1'
#
loop_
_entity.id
_entity.type
_entity.pdbx_description
1 polymer ?
#
loop_
_entity_poly.entity_id
_entity_poly.type
_entity_poly.pdbx_seq_one_letter_code
_entity_poly.pdbx_strand_id
1 'polypeptide(L)'
;MGLGLLALRASSTSALTRYSTLLSSRNPNNGFRGIVSTHPEAAAALAEPSPEIPPRTSVGGARIHFSNPDDAIEVFVDGFPVGECDLQDQSMAFGSDRGRFTEMKRSVVDKNLGPLVKTVMTRCIQCTRCVRFATEVAGVQDLGMLGRGSGEEIGTYVEKLMTKSIDVTDAAGSNIRIDSRGPEVMRILPRLNERLNDPMIRGPHGRFKAVSWRDALAVVAEVVHQVKPEEIVGIAGNGMHPQADLRSGYLMNTTIGCLEKADVFLLVGTQPRIEAPMVNARIRKAVHATQAKVGYIGPATELNYDYQHLGTGPQTLLEIAERRHSFCLALLNAKYPAIIVGAGLFERKDKDAIFSAVETIAKLGKVVRPDWNGLNVLLLNAAQAAALDLGLLTESGNSVESAKFLYLMGADDVNLEKLPGDAFVIYQGHHGDRSVYRANVILPASAFSEKEGT
;
A
#
# COMPACT_ATOMS: atom_id res chain seq x y z
N MET A 1 36.55 -30.02 -23.23
CA MET A 1 36.14 -30.93 -24.31
C MET A 1 34.62 -31.03 -24.24
N GLY A 2 33.75 -30.63 -25.18
CA GLY A 2 33.76 -29.72 -26.35
C GLY A 2 32.42 -28.94 -26.29
N LEU A 3 32.30 -27.68 -26.72
CA LEU A 3 32.21 -27.16 -28.09
C LEU A 3 31.18 -27.89 -28.98
N GLY A 4 30.07 -27.20 -29.28
CA GLY A 4 29.06 -27.58 -30.26
C GLY A 4 28.21 -26.35 -30.63
N LEU A 5 28.65 -25.64 -31.66
CA LEU A 5 28.11 -24.39 -32.21
C LEU A 5 27.08 -24.69 -33.32
N LEU A 6 26.06 -23.82 -33.42
CA LEU A 6 25.44 -23.25 -34.64
C LEU A 6 24.72 -24.15 -35.68
N ALA A 7 23.46 -23.79 -35.97
CA ALA A 7 22.93 -23.74 -37.34
C ALA A 7 21.83 -22.66 -37.49
N LEU A 8 22.20 -21.57 -38.16
CA LEU A 8 21.31 -20.58 -38.78
C LEU A 8 20.48 -21.21 -39.91
N ARG A 9 19.25 -20.72 -40.12
CA ARG A 9 18.65 -20.63 -41.46
C ARG A 9 18.03 -19.26 -41.66
N ALA A 10 18.59 -18.53 -42.62
CA ALA A 10 18.07 -17.29 -43.20
C ALA A 10 17.84 -17.52 -44.70
N SER A 11 16.67 -17.11 -45.18
CA SER A 11 16.30 -16.84 -46.58
C SER A 11 14.77 -16.67 -46.61
N SER A 12 14.12 -15.71 -47.27
CA SER A 12 14.52 -14.61 -48.12
C SER A 12 13.30 -13.68 -48.31
N THR A 13 13.55 -12.39 -48.46
CA THR A 13 12.63 -11.36 -48.93
C THR A 13 12.09 -11.62 -50.34
N SER A 14 10.80 -11.33 -50.59
CA SER A 14 10.31 -10.40 -51.65
C SER A 14 8.89 -10.77 -52.15
N ALA A 15 7.94 -9.84 -52.05
CA ALA A 15 6.98 -9.51 -53.11
C ALA A 15 6.03 -8.38 -52.65
N LEU A 16 6.40 -7.16 -53.05
CA LEU A 16 5.49 -6.02 -53.19
C LEU A 16 4.60 -6.27 -54.41
N THR A 17 3.27 -6.12 -54.29
CA THR A 17 2.43 -5.72 -55.42
C THR A 17 1.19 -4.95 -54.94
N ARG A 18 1.27 -3.63 -55.10
CA ARG A 18 0.27 -2.68 -55.62
C ARG A 18 -1.21 -3.10 -55.55
N TYR A 19 -2.02 -2.28 -54.89
CA TYR A 19 -3.23 -1.73 -55.53
C TYR A 19 -3.45 -0.30 -55.03
N SER A 20 -3.33 0.65 -55.94
CA SER A 20 -3.71 2.05 -55.78
C SER A 20 -5.04 2.29 -56.51
N THR A 21 -5.81 3.23 -55.95
CA THR A 21 -6.71 4.17 -56.65
C THR A 21 -7.92 3.63 -57.42
N LEU A 22 -9.11 3.93 -56.90
CA LEU A 22 -10.19 4.51 -57.72
C LEU A 22 -10.77 5.74 -57.01
N LEU A 23 -10.58 6.88 -57.68
CA LEU A 23 -11.25 8.15 -57.45
C LEU A 23 -12.71 8.06 -57.90
N SER A 24 -13.62 8.71 -57.18
CA SER A 24 -14.71 9.46 -57.82
C SER A 24 -15.16 10.62 -56.93
N SER A 25 -14.92 11.81 -57.44
CA SER A 25 -15.40 13.10 -56.97
C SER A 25 -16.92 13.24 -57.04
N ARG A 26 -17.51 13.98 -56.10
CA ARG A 26 -18.50 15.04 -56.38
C ARG A 26 -18.62 15.99 -55.19
N ASN A 27 -18.46 17.28 -55.49
CA ASN A 27 -18.45 18.45 -54.61
C ASN A 27 -19.85 19.14 -54.69
N PRO A 28 -20.06 20.37 -54.17
CA PRO A 28 -20.48 20.78 -52.81
C PRO A 28 -21.86 21.50 -52.78
N ASN A 29 -22.21 22.06 -51.60
CA ASN A 29 -23.15 23.17 -51.30
C ASN A 29 -24.52 22.84 -50.64
N ASN A 30 -24.59 23.16 -49.34
CA ASN A 30 -25.64 23.92 -48.62
C ASN A 30 -25.19 23.91 -47.14
N GLY A 31 -24.81 24.99 -46.46
CA GLY A 31 -25.40 26.33 -46.41
C GLY A 31 -26.56 26.33 -45.41
N PHE A 32 -26.33 26.70 -44.13
CA PHE A 32 -27.08 27.74 -43.39
C PHE A 32 -26.71 27.84 -41.89
N ARG A 33 -26.21 29.04 -41.55
CA ARG A 33 -26.28 29.89 -40.34
C ARG A 33 -26.54 29.32 -38.93
N GLY A 34 -25.71 29.78 -37.99
CA GLY A 34 -25.98 29.82 -36.56
C GLY A 34 -26.78 31.05 -36.10
N ILE A 35 -27.20 31.02 -34.83
CA ILE A 35 -27.74 32.14 -34.07
C ILE A 35 -27.22 32.06 -32.62
N VAL A 36 -26.71 33.19 -32.14
CA VAL A 36 -26.37 33.50 -30.74
C VAL A 36 -27.59 34.14 -30.08
N SER A 37 -27.86 33.84 -28.80
CA SER A 37 -28.69 34.72 -27.96
C SER A 37 -28.14 34.88 -26.54
N THR A 38 -28.29 36.11 -26.07
CA THR A 38 -27.84 36.83 -24.88
C THR A 38 -28.53 36.41 -23.56
N HIS A 39 -27.79 36.51 -22.44
CA HIS A 39 -28.16 36.26 -21.02
C HIS A 39 -29.34 37.10 -20.48
N PRO A 40 -29.99 36.74 -19.33
CA PRO A 40 -29.48 37.11 -17.99
C PRO A 40 -29.62 36.03 -16.88
N GLU A 41 -28.87 36.21 -15.79
CA GLU A 41 -28.89 35.45 -14.53
C GLU A 41 -30.26 35.49 -13.81
N ALA A 42 -30.69 34.37 -13.19
CA ALA A 42 -31.28 34.32 -11.84
C ALA A 42 -31.74 32.91 -11.42
N ALA A 43 -31.60 32.66 -10.12
CA ALA A 43 -32.27 31.68 -9.26
C ALA A 43 -31.72 30.24 -9.18
N ALA A 44 -31.14 29.95 -8.02
CA ALA A 44 -30.83 28.61 -7.52
C ALA A 44 -32.10 27.75 -7.48
N ALA A 45 -32.07 26.61 -8.17
CA ALA A 45 -33.13 25.60 -8.10
C ALA A 45 -32.93 24.75 -6.83
N LEU A 46 -33.99 24.68 -6.02
CA LEU A 46 -34.14 23.79 -4.87
C LEU A 46 -34.05 22.32 -5.32
N ALA A 47 -33.38 21.49 -4.52
CA ALA A 47 -33.27 20.05 -4.75
C ALA A 47 -34.66 19.39 -4.74
N GLU A 48 -34.96 18.59 -5.77
CA GLU A 48 -36.13 17.74 -5.80
C GLU A 48 -36.04 16.64 -4.72
N PRO A 49 -37.14 16.29 -4.03
CA PRO A 49 -37.13 15.18 -3.08
C PRO A 49 -37.04 13.85 -3.84
N SER A 50 -36.15 12.97 -3.39
CA SER A 50 -36.03 11.60 -3.86
C SER A 50 -37.34 10.82 -3.70
N PRO A 51 -37.76 9.99 -4.68
CA PRO A 51 -39.04 9.29 -4.61
C PRO A 51 -39.01 8.22 -3.51
N GLU A 52 -40.04 8.23 -2.65
CA GLU A 52 -40.27 7.20 -1.63
C GLU A 52 -40.57 5.85 -2.29
N ILE A 53 -39.81 4.82 -1.90
CA ILE A 53 -39.99 3.45 -2.35
C ILE A 53 -41.16 2.85 -1.54
N PRO A 54 -42.19 2.25 -2.19
CA PRO A 54 -43.31 1.67 -1.46
C PRO A 54 -42.87 0.43 -0.64
N PRO A 55 -43.50 0.17 0.52
CA PRO A 55 -43.16 -0.97 1.35
C PRO A 55 -43.52 -2.28 0.63
N ARG A 56 -42.55 -3.21 0.54
CA ARG A 56 -42.74 -4.52 -0.10
C ARG A 56 -43.37 -5.51 0.87
N THR A 57 -44.52 -6.07 0.51
CA THR A 57 -45.10 -7.26 1.15
C THR A 57 -44.45 -8.52 0.59
N SER A 58 -44.12 -9.48 1.45
CA SER A 58 -43.52 -10.76 1.03
C SER A 58 -44.58 -11.70 0.47
N VAL A 59 -44.34 -12.25 -0.72
CA VAL A 59 -45.12 -13.36 -1.29
C VAL A 59 -44.18 -14.56 -1.38
N GLY A 60 -44.55 -15.64 -0.69
CA GLY A 60 -43.72 -16.82 -0.53
C GLY A 60 -43.74 -17.80 -1.71
N GLY A 61 -42.68 -18.62 -1.76
CA GLY A 61 -42.66 -20.01 -2.24
C GLY A 61 -42.43 -20.22 -3.74
N ALA A 62 -41.36 -20.94 -4.09
CA ALA A 62 -41.22 -21.60 -5.39
C ALA A 62 -40.93 -23.10 -5.21
N ARG A 63 -41.75 -23.96 -5.83
CA ARG A 63 -41.36 -25.34 -6.19
C ARG A 63 -40.77 -25.30 -7.59
N ILE A 64 -39.70 -26.03 -7.83
CA ILE A 64 -39.14 -26.21 -9.18
C ILE A 64 -38.85 -27.71 -9.40
N HIS A 65 -39.32 -28.24 -10.53
CA HIS A 65 -38.98 -29.56 -11.06
C HIS A 65 -37.83 -29.40 -12.06
N PHE A 66 -36.88 -30.33 -12.05
CA PHE A 66 -35.66 -30.27 -12.86
C PHE A 66 -35.70 -31.24 -14.05
N SER A 67 -35.18 -30.80 -15.20
CA SER A 67 -35.08 -31.61 -16.43
C SER A 67 -33.65 -31.86 -16.91
N ASN A 68 -32.61 -31.22 -16.36
CA ASN A 68 -31.23 -31.44 -16.79
C ASN A 68 -30.20 -31.28 -15.64
N PRO A 69 -29.09 -32.02 -15.64
CA PRO A 69 -28.14 -32.06 -14.52
C PRO A 69 -27.03 -30.97 -14.54
N ASP A 70 -27.00 -30.06 -15.52
CA ASP A 70 -25.96 -29.01 -15.65
C ASP A 70 -26.38 -27.62 -15.10
N ASP A 71 -27.54 -27.49 -14.48
CA ASP A 71 -27.95 -26.26 -13.79
C ASP A 71 -27.20 -26.14 -12.45
N ALA A 72 -25.98 -25.60 -12.50
CA ALA A 72 -25.22 -25.22 -11.32
C ALA A 72 -26.00 -24.20 -10.49
N ILE A 73 -26.11 -24.47 -9.18
CA ILE A 73 -26.90 -23.69 -8.24
C ILE A 73 -26.23 -22.33 -8.01
N GLU A 74 -26.70 -21.27 -8.67
CA GLU A 74 -26.47 -19.90 -8.19
C GLU A 74 -27.55 -19.55 -7.15
N VAL A 75 -27.24 -19.73 -5.86
CA VAL A 75 -28.13 -19.27 -4.78
C VAL A 75 -27.94 -17.76 -4.61
N PHE A 76 -28.90 -16.99 -5.12
CA PHE A 76 -28.97 -15.56 -4.85
C PHE A 76 -29.62 -15.31 -3.49
N VAL A 77 -28.94 -14.55 -2.63
CA VAL A 77 -29.56 -13.91 -1.45
C VAL A 77 -29.50 -12.39 -1.66
N ASP A 78 -30.66 -11.78 -1.92
CA ASP A 78 -30.86 -10.36 -2.25
C ASP A 78 -30.05 -9.85 -3.47
N GLY A 79 -29.93 -10.65 -4.53
CA GLY A 79 -29.35 -10.19 -5.81
C GLY A 79 -27.83 -10.02 -5.84
N PHE A 80 -27.11 -10.55 -4.84
CA PHE A 80 -25.65 -10.65 -4.88
C PHE A 80 -25.23 -12.12 -4.99
N PRO A 81 -24.34 -12.48 -5.94
CA PRO A 81 -23.77 -13.82 -5.97
C PRO A 81 -22.90 -14.00 -4.73
N VAL A 82 -23.31 -14.93 -3.86
CA VAL A 82 -22.53 -15.31 -2.68
C VAL A 82 -21.73 -16.54 -3.08
N GLY A 83 -20.49 -16.31 -3.52
CA GLY A 83 -19.58 -17.40 -3.93
C GLY A 83 -18.57 -17.81 -2.84
N GLU A 84 -18.39 -17.00 -1.80
CA GLU A 84 -17.32 -17.17 -0.81
C GLU A 84 -17.85 -17.05 0.63
N CYS A 85 -18.98 -17.68 0.96
CA CYS A 85 -19.57 -17.59 2.29
C CYS A 85 -19.41 -18.89 3.06
N ASP A 86 -18.64 -18.86 4.15
CA ASP A 86 -18.48 -19.97 5.11
C ASP A 86 -19.83 -20.58 5.52
N LEU A 87 -20.86 -19.75 5.74
CA LEU A 87 -22.18 -20.23 6.17
C LEU A 87 -22.91 -20.99 5.06
N GLN A 88 -22.77 -20.56 3.81
CA GLN A 88 -23.34 -21.25 2.66
C GLN A 88 -22.63 -22.57 2.42
N ASP A 89 -21.29 -22.58 2.44
CA ASP A 89 -20.48 -23.78 2.26
C ASP A 89 -20.79 -24.82 3.34
N GLN A 90 -20.85 -24.40 4.61
CA GLN A 90 -21.21 -25.27 5.71
C GLN A 90 -22.65 -25.77 5.63
N SER A 91 -23.59 -24.92 5.19
CA SER A 91 -24.98 -25.33 5.02
C SER A 91 -25.15 -26.34 3.88
N MET A 92 -24.40 -26.19 2.79
CA MET A 92 -24.42 -27.13 1.67
C MET A 92 -23.72 -28.45 2.02
N ALA A 93 -22.60 -28.38 2.75
CA ALA A 93 -21.82 -29.55 3.10
C ALA A 93 -22.42 -30.36 4.27
N PHE A 94 -22.98 -29.69 5.28
CA PHE A 94 -23.41 -30.32 6.53
C PHE A 94 -24.85 -29.96 6.96
N GLY A 95 -25.45 -28.95 6.34
CA GLY A 95 -26.80 -28.48 6.69
C GLY A 95 -27.90 -29.32 6.09
N SER A 96 -29.13 -29.09 6.55
CA SER A 96 -30.33 -29.67 5.94
C SER A 96 -30.64 -28.98 4.61
N ASP A 97 -31.17 -29.74 3.64
CA ASP A 97 -31.58 -29.24 2.33
C ASP A 97 -32.75 -28.23 2.40
N ARG A 98 -33.53 -28.23 3.49
CA ARG A 98 -34.75 -27.42 3.64
C ARG A 98 -34.84 -26.73 5.00
N GLY A 99 -35.29 -25.46 4.98
CA GLY A 99 -35.62 -24.70 6.19
C GLY A 99 -37.05 -24.99 6.67
N ARG A 100 -37.22 -25.13 8.00
CA ARG A 100 -38.55 -25.28 8.64
C ARG A 100 -39.14 -23.97 9.17
N PHE A 101 -38.30 -22.93 9.29
CA PHE A 101 -38.71 -21.65 9.87
C PHE A 101 -39.42 -20.78 8.81
N THR A 102 -40.70 -20.51 9.05
CA THR A 102 -41.58 -19.73 8.16
C THR A 102 -42.10 -18.45 8.81
N GLU A 103 -41.70 -18.16 10.05
CA GLU A 103 -42.12 -16.97 10.78
C GLU A 103 -41.30 -15.74 10.37
N MET A 104 -41.65 -14.58 10.94
CA MET A 104 -40.93 -13.33 10.69
C MET A 104 -39.50 -13.43 11.22
N LYS A 105 -38.53 -13.29 10.31
CA LYS A 105 -37.11 -13.20 10.67
C LYS A 105 -36.84 -11.84 11.30
N ARG A 106 -35.92 -11.80 12.27
CA ARG A 106 -35.42 -10.54 12.80
C ARG A 106 -34.68 -9.75 11.71
N SER A 107 -34.73 -8.44 11.82
CA SER A 107 -33.97 -7.50 11.00
C SER A 107 -33.23 -6.54 11.92
N VAL A 108 -31.98 -6.22 11.59
CA VAL A 108 -31.13 -5.31 12.35
C VAL A 108 -30.73 -4.15 11.45
N VAL A 109 -30.70 -2.94 12.02
CA VAL A 109 -30.26 -1.73 11.31
C VAL A 109 -28.78 -1.80 10.99
N ASP A 110 -28.41 -1.33 9.80
CA ASP A 110 -27.01 -1.28 9.39
C ASP A 110 -26.25 -0.19 10.15
N LYS A 111 -25.02 -0.51 10.56
CA LYS A 111 -24.21 0.36 11.42
C LYS A 111 -23.14 1.06 10.58
N ASN A 112 -22.92 2.34 10.82
CA ASN A 112 -21.85 3.05 10.14
C ASN A 112 -20.50 2.78 10.83
N LEU A 113 -19.72 1.83 10.32
CA LEU A 113 -18.34 1.55 10.77
C LEU A 113 -17.27 2.32 9.98
N GLY A 114 -17.68 3.26 9.14
CA GLY A 114 -16.81 4.11 8.33
C GLY A 114 -16.73 3.73 6.84
N PRO A 115 -15.87 4.41 6.08
CA PRO A 115 -15.91 4.39 4.60
C PRO A 115 -15.35 3.10 3.99
N LEU A 116 -14.65 2.27 4.77
CA LEU A 116 -13.98 1.06 4.29
C LEU A 116 -14.83 -0.20 4.46
N VAL A 117 -15.52 -0.32 5.61
CA VAL A 117 -16.28 -1.52 5.96
C VAL A 117 -17.76 -1.25 5.82
N LYS A 118 -18.33 -1.65 4.69
CA LYS A 118 -19.78 -1.68 4.51
C LYS A 118 -20.38 -2.76 5.40
N THR A 119 -21.32 -2.40 6.26
CA THR A 119 -22.00 -3.38 7.11
C THR A 119 -23.40 -3.68 6.62
N VAL A 120 -23.81 -4.95 6.72
CA VAL A 120 -25.20 -5.38 6.58
C VAL A 120 -25.53 -6.26 7.79
N MET A 121 -26.05 -5.69 8.86
CA MET A 121 -26.11 -6.37 10.18
C MET A 121 -27.19 -7.45 10.25
N THR A 122 -28.19 -7.39 9.38
CA THR A 122 -29.20 -8.46 9.24
C THR A 122 -28.57 -9.79 8.80
N ARG A 123 -27.41 -9.77 8.12
CA ARG A 123 -26.66 -10.98 7.71
C ARG A 123 -25.71 -11.51 8.78
N CYS A 124 -25.42 -10.72 9.81
CA CYS A 124 -24.52 -11.13 10.87
C CYS A 124 -25.15 -12.24 11.72
N ILE A 125 -24.36 -13.29 11.99
CA ILE A 125 -24.75 -14.41 12.86
C ILE A 125 -24.26 -14.25 14.32
N GLN A 126 -23.74 -13.06 14.67
CA GLN A 126 -23.27 -12.69 16.01
C GLN A 126 -22.21 -13.64 16.60
N CYS A 127 -21.35 -14.23 15.75
CA CYS A 127 -20.28 -15.14 16.18
C CYS A 127 -19.15 -14.48 17.00
N THR A 128 -19.21 -13.16 17.22
CA THR A 128 -18.22 -12.32 17.94
C THR A 128 -16.79 -12.33 17.38
N ARG A 129 -16.54 -12.92 16.19
CA ARG A 129 -15.19 -12.97 15.60
C ARG A 129 -14.60 -11.58 15.36
N CYS A 130 -15.40 -10.64 14.83
CA CYS A 130 -14.97 -9.26 14.61
C CYS A 130 -14.71 -8.50 15.92
N VAL A 131 -15.52 -8.73 16.96
CA VAL A 131 -15.34 -8.11 18.30
C VAL A 131 -14.03 -8.59 18.93
N ARG A 132 -13.75 -9.90 18.88
CA ARG A 132 -12.48 -10.47 19.33
C ARG A 132 -11.30 -9.96 18.52
N PHE A 133 -11.42 -9.94 17.19
CA PHE A 133 -10.37 -9.40 16.33
C PHE A 133 -10.05 -7.94 16.65
N ALA A 134 -11.07 -7.09 16.81
CA ALA A 134 -10.91 -5.68 17.14
C ALA A 134 -10.20 -5.49 18.48
N THR A 135 -10.58 -6.27 19.49
CA THR A 135 -10.00 -6.21 20.84
C THR A 135 -8.58 -6.79 20.91
N GLU A 136 -8.37 -7.97 20.35
CA GLU A 136 -7.15 -8.77 20.53
C GLU A 136 -6.08 -8.41 19.50
N VAL A 137 -6.45 -8.30 18.21
CA VAL A 137 -5.48 -8.13 17.10
C VAL A 137 -5.36 -6.67 16.69
N ALA A 138 -6.47 -6.00 16.40
CA ALA A 138 -6.42 -4.58 16.03
C ALA A 138 -6.07 -3.71 17.25
N GLY A 139 -6.51 -4.11 18.44
CA GLY A 139 -6.35 -3.34 19.67
C GLY A 139 -7.14 -2.06 19.73
N VAL A 140 -8.28 -2.05 19.03
CA VAL A 140 -9.27 -0.99 19.06
C VAL A 140 -10.52 -1.58 19.68
N GLN A 141 -10.79 -1.23 20.94
CA GLN A 141 -11.92 -1.77 21.73
C GLN A 141 -13.23 -1.03 21.44
N ASP A 142 -13.46 -0.65 20.18
CA ASP A 142 -14.64 0.12 19.80
C ASP A 142 -15.84 -0.78 19.43
N LEU A 143 -15.58 -2.02 18.98
CA LEU A 143 -16.61 -2.99 18.62
C LEU A 143 -17.02 -3.85 19.81
N GLY A 144 -18.34 -4.01 20.01
CA GLY A 144 -18.91 -4.83 21.06
C GLY A 144 -20.18 -5.57 20.63
N MET A 145 -20.64 -6.46 21.50
CA MET A 145 -21.96 -7.08 21.44
C MET A 145 -22.90 -6.26 22.32
N LEU A 146 -23.91 -5.67 21.70
CA LEU A 146 -24.90 -4.80 22.32
C LEU A 146 -26.21 -5.56 22.47
N GLY A 147 -26.91 -5.35 23.58
CA GLY A 147 -28.19 -6.02 23.85
C GLY A 147 -28.02 -7.46 24.35
N ARG A 148 -29.09 -8.25 24.27
CA ARG A 148 -29.15 -9.65 24.72
C ARG A 148 -30.22 -10.44 23.96
N GLY A 149 -30.01 -11.74 23.78
CA GLY A 149 -30.95 -12.64 23.12
C GLY A 149 -31.05 -12.39 21.62
N SER A 150 -32.24 -12.58 21.03
CA SER A 150 -32.44 -12.41 19.59
C SER A 150 -32.25 -10.97 19.09
N GLY A 151 -32.33 -9.99 20.00
CA GLY A 151 -32.05 -8.58 19.72
C GLY A 151 -30.58 -8.18 19.87
N GLU A 152 -29.64 -9.12 19.95
CA GLU A 152 -28.21 -8.82 19.97
C GLU A 152 -27.73 -8.19 18.67
N GLU A 153 -27.00 -7.08 18.81
CA GLU A 153 -26.40 -6.34 17.70
C GLU A 153 -24.89 -6.25 17.90
N ILE A 154 -24.13 -6.51 16.83
CA ILE A 154 -22.69 -6.24 16.83
C ILE A 154 -22.46 -4.86 16.22
N GLY A 155 -21.70 -4.02 16.92
CA GLY A 155 -21.35 -2.69 16.43
C GLY A 155 -20.67 -1.85 17.50
N THR A 156 -20.44 -0.59 17.16
CA THR A 156 -20.06 0.43 18.12
C THR A 156 -21.32 0.93 18.83
N TYR A 157 -21.25 1.18 20.15
CA TYR A 157 -22.42 1.66 20.91
C TYR A 157 -22.82 3.09 20.50
N VAL A 158 -21.83 3.96 20.32
CA VAL A 158 -21.98 5.29 19.71
C VAL A 158 -21.57 5.16 18.24
N GLU A 159 -22.12 5.99 17.35
CA GLU A 159 -21.62 6.14 15.98
C GLU A 159 -20.21 6.74 15.99
N LYS A 160 -19.25 5.89 16.35
CA LYS A 160 -17.82 6.18 16.33
C LYS A 160 -17.26 5.47 15.11
N LEU A 161 -16.76 6.27 14.18
CA LEU A 161 -16.06 5.74 13.01
C LEU A 161 -14.84 4.96 13.53
N MET A 162 -14.70 3.71 13.10
CA MET A 162 -13.48 2.95 13.36
C MET A 162 -12.29 3.77 12.88
N THR A 163 -11.26 3.85 13.71
CA THR A 163 -10.07 4.66 13.42
C THR A 163 -9.50 4.25 12.08
N LYS A 164 -9.16 5.24 11.24
CA LYS A 164 -8.60 5.00 9.90
C LYS A 164 -7.32 4.19 10.06
N SER A 165 -7.32 2.96 9.56
CA SER A 165 -6.09 2.18 9.37
C SER A 165 -5.66 2.33 7.92
N ILE A 166 -4.35 2.44 7.72
CA ILE A 166 -3.71 2.52 6.41
C ILE A 166 -3.02 1.17 6.18
N ASP A 167 -3.09 0.66 4.96
CA ASP A 167 -2.24 -0.43 4.49
C ASP A 167 -1.98 -0.26 2.98
N VAL A 168 -1.03 -1.07 2.48
CA VAL A 168 -0.68 -1.54 1.12
C VAL A 168 0.62 -1.04 0.47
N THR A 169 1.52 -0.29 1.13
CA THR A 169 2.83 0.10 0.54
C THR A 169 4.05 0.03 1.49
N ASP A 170 3.90 -0.59 2.66
CA ASP A 170 4.97 -0.65 3.66
C ASP A 170 6.12 -1.60 3.30
N ALA A 171 7.28 -1.42 3.93
CA ALA A 171 8.43 -2.31 3.75
C ALA A 171 8.26 -3.69 4.42
N ALA A 172 7.11 -3.95 5.07
CA ALA A 172 6.84 -5.25 5.69
C ALA A 172 6.64 -6.36 4.64
N GLY A 173 6.28 -5.99 3.41
CA GLY A 173 6.16 -6.94 2.30
C GLY A 173 5.03 -7.96 2.54
N SER A 174 3.87 -7.49 3.00
CA SER A 174 2.73 -8.34 3.30
C SER A 174 2.29 -9.12 2.06
N ASN A 175 2.20 -10.45 2.16
CA ASN A 175 1.70 -11.29 1.08
C ASN A 175 0.25 -10.94 0.78
N ILE A 176 -0.03 -10.57 -0.47
CA ILE A 176 -1.36 -10.22 -0.96
C ILE A 176 -1.82 -11.19 -2.04
N ARG A 177 -3.13 -11.39 -2.14
CA ARG A 177 -3.77 -12.08 -3.28
C ARG A 177 -4.55 -11.04 -4.08
N ILE A 178 -4.21 -10.89 -5.37
CA ILE A 178 -4.87 -9.97 -6.28
C ILE A 178 -5.98 -10.70 -7.03
N ASP A 179 -7.24 -10.39 -6.76
CA ASP A 179 -8.36 -10.93 -7.52
C ASP A 179 -8.75 -9.94 -8.64
N SER A 180 -8.48 -10.32 -9.88
CA SER A 180 -8.85 -9.59 -11.10
C SER A 180 -10.01 -10.26 -11.85
N ARG A 181 -10.76 -9.47 -12.61
CA ARG A 181 -11.78 -9.96 -13.55
C ARG A 181 -11.54 -9.32 -14.90
N GLY A 182 -10.96 -10.10 -15.82
CA GLY A 182 -10.49 -9.57 -17.10
C GLY A 182 -9.26 -8.65 -16.90
N PRO A 183 -9.23 -7.47 -17.53
CA PRO A 183 -8.09 -6.54 -17.44
C PRO A 183 -8.08 -5.68 -16.17
N GLU A 184 -9.13 -5.73 -15.35
CA GLU A 184 -9.28 -4.88 -14.16
C GLU A 184 -9.10 -5.69 -12.87
N VAL A 185 -8.39 -5.10 -11.90
CA VAL A 185 -8.29 -5.63 -10.54
C VAL A 185 -9.59 -5.31 -9.80
N MET A 186 -10.36 -6.34 -9.42
CA MET A 186 -11.68 -6.17 -8.79
C MET A 186 -11.59 -6.07 -7.27
N ARG A 187 -10.68 -6.84 -6.66
CA ARG A 187 -10.54 -6.93 -5.21
C ARG A 187 -9.07 -6.98 -4.80
N ILE A 188 -8.54 -5.78 -4.66
CA ILE A 188 -7.55 -5.23 -3.71
C ILE A 188 -7.85 -3.74 -3.87
N LEU A 189 -8.31 -3.00 -2.86
CA LEU A 189 -8.81 -1.65 -3.17
C LEU A 189 -7.66 -0.62 -3.27
N PRO A 190 -7.45 -0.05 -4.46
CA PRO A 190 -7.14 1.38 -4.54
C PRO A 190 -8.08 2.15 -5.48
N ARG A 191 -8.04 3.48 -5.28
CA ARG A 191 -8.85 4.54 -5.90
C ARG A 191 -8.84 4.53 -7.42
N LEU A 192 -9.86 5.18 -8.00
CA LEU A 192 -9.85 5.68 -9.37
C LEU A 192 -8.68 6.66 -9.52
N ASN A 193 -7.74 6.40 -10.44
CA ASN A 193 -6.67 7.34 -10.78
C ASN A 193 -6.40 7.33 -12.29
N GLU A 194 -6.14 8.50 -12.84
CA GLU A 194 -5.74 8.71 -14.23
C GLU A 194 -4.33 8.14 -14.43
N ARG A 195 -4.26 6.90 -14.90
CA ARG A 195 -3.00 6.21 -15.17
C ARG A 195 -2.21 6.94 -16.25
N LEU A 196 -0.89 7.03 -16.08
CA LEU A 196 0.03 7.41 -17.15
C LEU A 196 0.03 6.25 -18.17
N ASN A 197 -0.66 6.43 -19.29
CA ASN A 197 -0.78 5.38 -20.31
C ASN A 197 0.20 5.54 -21.47
N ASP A 198 0.52 6.79 -21.84
CA ASP A 198 1.36 7.12 -22.99
C ASP A 198 2.61 7.89 -22.58
N PRO A 199 3.77 7.65 -23.22
CA PRO A 199 4.94 8.50 -23.06
C PRO A 199 4.63 9.94 -23.44
N MET A 200 5.07 10.89 -22.63
CA MET A 200 4.81 12.31 -22.87
C MET A 200 6.08 13.14 -22.81
N ILE A 201 6.21 14.10 -23.73
CA ILE A 201 7.31 15.07 -23.75
C ILE A 201 6.72 16.47 -23.53
N ARG A 202 7.44 17.32 -22.82
CA ARG A 202 7.08 18.73 -22.67
C ARG A 202 7.29 19.49 -23.98
N GLY A 203 6.22 20.05 -24.52
CA GLY A 203 6.26 20.89 -25.71
C GLY A 203 6.78 22.31 -25.43
N PRO A 204 6.95 23.14 -26.48
CA PRO A 204 7.50 24.51 -26.36
C PRO A 204 6.69 25.44 -25.45
N HIS A 205 5.39 25.17 -25.30
CA HIS A 205 4.47 25.93 -24.44
C HIS A 205 4.40 25.38 -23.00
N GLY A 206 5.29 24.46 -22.63
CA GLY A 206 5.35 23.88 -21.29
C GLY A 206 4.30 22.81 -20.97
N ARG A 207 3.38 22.50 -21.89
CA ARG A 207 2.39 21.40 -21.74
C ARG A 207 2.94 20.08 -22.27
N PHE A 208 2.48 18.98 -21.69
CA PHE A 208 2.82 17.64 -22.16
C PHE A 208 2.09 17.30 -23.46
N LYS A 209 2.81 16.61 -24.35
CA LYS A 209 2.28 16.03 -25.58
C LYS A 209 2.59 14.53 -25.55
N ALA A 210 1.57 13.71 -25.73
CA ALA A 210 1.73 12.26 -25.91
C ALA A 210 2.49 11.98 -27.22
N VAL A 211 3.48 11.10 -27.14
CA VAL A 211 4.38 10.75 -28.24
C VAL A 211 4.61 9.24 -28.29
N SER A 212 5.20 8.76 -29.38
CA SER A 212 5.61 7.36 -29.45
C SER A 212 6.79 7.08 -28.52
N TRP A 213 6.93 5.83 -28.08
CA TRP A 213 8.09 5.37 -27.29
C TRP A 213 9.42 5.67 -27.97
N ARG A 214 9.47 5.57 -29.31
CA ARG A 214 10.67 5.88 -30.09
C ARG A 214 11.09 7.32 -29.89
N ASP A 215 10.16 8.25 -29.99
CA ASP A 215 10.44 9.68 -29.91
C ASP A 215 10.82 10.09 -28.48
N ALA A 216 10.11 9.55 -27.48
CA ALA A 216 10.42 9.77 -26.07
C ALA A 216 11.84 9.31 -25.72
N LEU A 217 12.20 8.09 -26.11
CA LEU A 217 13.52 7.53 -25.82
C LEU A 217 14.64 8.19 -26.65
N ALA A 218 14.34 8.64 -27.87
CA ALA A 218 15.31 9.38 -28.68
C ALA A 218 15.71 10.70 -28.00
N VAL A 219 14.72 11.48 -27.52
CA VAL A 219 14.99 12.73 -26.79
C VAL A 219 15.79 12.47 -25.51
N VAL A 220 15.43 11.44 -24.75
CA VAL A 220 16.19 11.06 -23.55
C VAL A 220 17.64 10.71 -23.90
N ALA A 221 17.85 9.89 -24.93
CA ALA A 221 19.19 9.49 -25.36
C ALA A 221 20.02 10.68 -25.85
N GLU A 222 19.43 11.62 -26.60
CA GLU A 222 20.11 12.82 -27.05
C GLU A 222 20.60 13.68 -25.87
N VAL A 223 19.76 13.88 -24.86
CA VAL A 223 20.13 14.68 -23.68
C VAL A 223 21.20 13.98 -22.84
N VAL A 224 21.08 12.66 -22.61
CA VAL A 224 22.09 11.89 -21.86
C VAL A 224 23.48 12.00 -22.49
N HIS A 225 23.58 11.95 -23.83
CA HIS A 225 24.86 12.06 -24.52
C HIS A 225 25.48 13.48 -24.47
N GLN A 226 24.69 14.51 -24.17
CA GLN A 226 25.16 15.90 -24.08
C GLN A 226 25.59 16.29 -22.67
N VAL A 227 25.10 15.60 -21.64
CA VAL A 227 25.36 15.90 -20.23
C VAL A 227 26.63 15.19 -19.76
N LYS A 228 27.38 15.85 -18.85
CA LYS A 228 28.57 15.24 -18.24
C LYS A 228 28.17 14.07 -17.34
N PRO A 229 28.93 12.97 -17.29
CA PRO A 229 28.61 11.81 -16.45
C PRO A 229 28.39 12.14 -14.97
N GLU A 230 29.13 13.12 -14.43
CA GLU A 230 29.07 13.55 -13.03
C GLU A 230 27.77 14.31 -12.67
N GLU A 231 27.06 14.84 -13.67
CA GLU A 231 25.83 15.62 -13.50
C GLU A 231 24.56 14.77 -13.69
N ILE A 232 24.73 13.44 -13.90
CA ILE A 232 23.66 12.47 -14.07
C ILE A 232 23.34 11.84 -12.71
N VAL A 233 22.09 11.99 -12.26
CA VAL A 233 21.62 11.42 -11.00
C VAL A 233 20.40 10.54 -11.26
N GLY A 234 20.47 9.29 -10.81
CA GLY A 234 19.33 8.37 -10.78
C GLY A 234 18.80 8.24 -9.36
N ILE A 235 17.51 8.49 -9.16
CA ILE A 235 16.83 8.28 -7.89
C ILE A 235 15.87 7.10 -8.04
N ALA A 236 16.16 6.04 -7.30
CA ALA A 236 15.37 4.82 -7.26
C ALA A 236 14.70 4.70 -5.88
N GLY A 237 13.38 4.91 -5.84
CA GLY A 237 12.64 4.88 -4.58
C GLY A 237 12.92 6.07 -3.65
N ASN A 238 12.37 5.98 -2.45
CA ASN A 238 12.34 7.09 -1.49
C ASN A 238 13.27 6.80 -0.30
N GLY A 239 13.99 7.84 0.16
CA GLY A 239 14.67 7.85 1.46
C GLY A 239 16.18 8.02 1.40
N MET A 240 16.74 8.57 2.48
CA MET A 240 18.19 8.68 2.68
C MET A 240 18.72 7.38 3.28
N HIS A 241 19.85 6.89 2.77
CA HIS A 241 20.35 5.56 3.10
C HIS A 241 21.44 5.59 4.19
N PRO A 242 21.52 4.58 5.07
CA PRO A 242 22.70 4.31 5.89
C PRO A 242 23.84 3.74 5.04
N GLN A 243 24.98 3.50 5.66
CA GLN A 243 26.03 2.65 5.09
C GLN A 243 25.47 1.23 4.88
N ALA A 244 25.51 0.73 3.64
CA ALA A 244 24.94 -0.57 3.27
C ALA A 244 25.95 -1.73 3.27
N ASP A 245 27.20 -1.49 3.71
CA ASP A 245 28.27 -2.51 3.66
C ASP A 245 27.89 -3.81 4.39
N LEU A 246 27.19 -3.69 5.52
CA LEU A 246 26.68 -4.82 6.29
C LEU A 246 25.16 -4.87 6.22
N ARG A 247 24.66 -5.94 5.62
CA ARG A 247 23.22 -6.21 5.47
C ARG A 247 22.44 -6.22 6.80
N SER A 248 23.09 -6.60 7.90
CA SER A 248 22.48 -6.57 9.23
C SER A 248 22.17 -5.15 9.75
N GLY A 249 22.77 -4.12 9.15
CA GLY A 249 22.62 -2.72 9.56
C GLY A 249 21.31 -2.06 9.12
N TYR A 250 20.54 -2.69 8.22
CA TYR A 250 19.28 -2.14 7.70
C TYR A 250 18.14 -3.15 7.58
N LEU A 251 18.35 -4.40 7.98
CA LEU A 251 17.31 -5.42 7.97
C LEU A 251 16.62 -5.61 9.33
N MET A 252 15.42 -6.18 9.27
CA MET A 252 14.83 -6.92 10.38
C MET A 252 15.56 -8.27 10.50
N ASN A 253 16.62 -8.32 11.32
CA ASN A 253 17.41 -9.53 11.52
C ASN A 253 16.62 -10.65 12.23
N THR A 254 15.75 -10.31 13.17
CA THR A 254 14.71 -11.23 13.64
C THR A 254 13.62 -11.33 12.60
N THR A 255 13.23 -12.56 12.25
CA THR A 255 12.05 -12.78 11.43
C THR A 255 10.79 -12.27 12.14
N ILE A 256 9.85 -11.74 11.37
CA ILE A 256 8.59 -11.17 11.87
C ILE A 256 7.83 -12.18 12.76
N GLY A 257 7.89 -13.49 12.43
CA GLY A 257 7.29 -14.55 13.26
C GLY A 257 8.03 -14.81 14.57
N CYS A 258 9.35 -14.62 14.62
CA CYS A 258 10.13 -14.80 15.85
C CYS A 258 9.99 -13.65 16.84
N LEU A 259 9.47 -12.49 16.43
CA LEU A 259 9.14 -11.39 17.35
C LEU A 259 8.17 -11.82 18.45
N GLU A 260 7.33 -12.84 18.20
CA GLU A 260 6.41 -13.38 19.22
C GLU A 260 7.12 -14.00 20.44
N LYS A 261 8.40 -14.37 20.29
CA LYS A 261 9.22 -14.93 21.38
C LYS A 261 9.93 -13.88 22.22
N ALA A 262 9.89 -12.60 21.81
CA ALA A 262 10.60 -11.55 22.52
C ALA A 262 9.88 -11.16 23.81
N ASP A 263 10.66 -10.98 24.88
CA ASP A 263 10.13 -10.64 26.22
C ASP A 263 10.15 -9.13 26.47
N VAL A 264 11.07 -8.42 25.83
CA VAL A 264 11.25 -6.98 25.98
C VAL A 264 11.52 -6.37 24.60
N PHE A 265 10.77 -5.32 24.28
CA PHE A 265 10.95 -4.52 23.07
C PHE A 265 11.46 -3.13 23.45
N LEU A 266 12.47 -2.64 22.73
CA LEU A 266 12.85 -1.24 22.74
C LEU A 266 12.62 -0.65 21.34
N LEU A 267 11.65 0.23 21.22
CA LEU A 267 11.33 0.95 20.00
C LEU A 267 12.07 2.29 20.00
N VAL A 268 12.89 2.53 18.99
CA VAL A 268 13.72 3.74 18.87
C VAL A 268 13.36 4.50 17.61
N GLY A 269 12.69 5.65 17.79
CA GLY A 269 12.33 6.56 16.71
C GLY A 269 11.46 5.94 15.61
N THR A 270 10.76 4.85 15.91
CA THR A 270 9.88 4.14 14.98
C THR A 270 8.45 4.14 15.49
N GLN A 271 7.51 4.38 14.60
CA GLN A 271 6.10 4.22 14.87
C GLN A 271 5.55 3.02 14.09
N PRO A 272 5.74 1.77 14.58
CA PRO A 272 5.42 0.57 13.81
C PRO A 272 3.92 0.48 13.47
N ARG A 273 3.03 1.11 14.24
CA ARG A 273 1.60 1.18 13.94
C ARG A 273 1.31 1.84 12.58
N ILE A 274 2.11 2.82 12.19
CA ILE A 274 1.95 3.56 10.93
C ILE A 274 2.90 3.01 9.87
N GLU A 275 4.15 2.80 10.24
CA GLU A 275 5.24 2.45 9.33
C GLU A 275 5.16 1.00 8.84
N ALA A 276 4.79 0.06 9.73
CA ALA A 276 4.68 -1.36 9.40
C ALA A 276 3.61 -2.06 10.26
N PRO A 277 2.31 -1.89 9.94
CA PRO A 277 1.21 -2.38 10.76
C PRO A 277 1.30 -3.88 11.10
N MET A 278 1.85 -4.71 10.20
CA MET A 278 2.05 -6.13 10.45
C MET A 278 3.11 -6.43 11.51
N VAL A 279 4.21 -5.67 11.53
CA VAL A 279 5.22 -5.76 12.61
C VAL A 279 4.58 -5.34 13.93
N ASN A 280 3.79 -4.26 13.93
CA ASN A 280 3.05 -3.82 15.11
C ASN A 280 2.05 -4.86 15.62
N ALA A 281 1.33 -5.55 14.72
CA ALA A 281 0.40 -6.62 15.08
C ALA A 281 1.10 -7.80 15.75
N ARG A 282 2.33 -8.14 15.31
CA ARG A 282 3.15 -9.18 15.98
C ARG A 282 3.66 -8.75 17.34
N ILE A 283 4.12 -7.50 17.48
CA ILE A 283 4.50 -6.94 18.78
C ILE A 283 3.30 -7.00 19.73
N ARG A 284 2.12 -6.55 19.27
CA ARG A 284 0.89 -6.63 20.06
C ARG A 284 0.58 -8.06 20.51
N LYS A 285 0.66 -9.02 19.58
CA LYS A 285 0.41 -10.43 19.89
C LYS A 285 1.38 -10.92 20.96
N ALA A 286 2.65 -10.53 20.91
CA ALA A 286 3.64 -10.83 21.95
C ALA A 286 3.24 -10.19 23.29
N VAL A 287 2.92 -8.88 23.32
CA VAL A 287 2.49 -8.19 24.55
C VAL A 287 1.28 -8.86 25.17
N HIS A 288 0.29 -9.27 24.37
CA HIS A 288 -0.90 -9.93 24.89
C HIS A 288 -0.63 -11.36 25.39
N ALA A 289 0.12 -12.16 24.61
CA ALA A 289 0.34 -13.58 24.91
C ALA A 289 1.44 -13.84 25.95
N THR A 290 2.57 -13.13 25.87
CA THR A 290 3.75 -13.33 26.74
C THR A 290 3.93 -12.24 27.79
N GLN A 291 3.06 -11.23 27.82
CA GLN A 291 3.17 -10.06 28.71
C GLN A 291 4.51 -9.32 28.53
N ALA A 292 4.98 -9.26 27.28
CA ALA A 292 6.22 -8.59 26.92
C ALA A 292 6.18 -7.09 27.27
N LYS A 293 7.30 -6.56 27.76
CA LYS A 293 7.43 -5.13 28.12
C LYS A 293 7.91 -4.34 26.92
N VAL A 294 7.23 -3.24 26.59
CA VAL A 294 7.63 -2.35 25.50
C VAL A 294 8.12 -1.01 26.07
N GLY A 295 9.36 -0.66 25.77
CA GLY A 295 9.92 0.67 25.98
C GLY A 295 9.94 1.44 24.66
N TYR A 296 9.57 2.71 24.71
CA TYR A 296 9.49 3.55 23.52
C TYR A 296 10.28 4.85 23.71
N ILE A 297 11.16 5.14 22.74
CA ILE A 297 11.92 6.38 22.66
C ILE A 297 11.56 7.08 21.35
N GLY A 298 10.94 8.24 21.44
CA GLY A 298 10.48 8.99 20.28
C GLY A 298 9.33 9.95 20.60
N PRO A 299 8.77 10.61 19.56
CA PRO A 299 7.63 11.50 19.74
C PRO A 299 6.46 10.76 20.38
N ALA A 300 5.78 11.39 21.34
CA ALA A 300 4.64 10.78 22.03
C ALA A 300 3.59 10.31 21.02
N THR A 301 3.19 9.05 21.10
CA THR A 301 2.33 8.43 20.10
C THR A 301 1.35 7.42 20.69
N GLU A 302 0.28 7.14 19.98
CA GLU A 302 -0.70 6.13 20.37
C GLU A 302 -0.37 4.78 19.72
N LEU A 303 0.13 3.86 20.53
CA LEU A 303 0.21 2.44 20.18
C LEU A 303 -1.00 1.70 20.72
N ASN A 304 -1.34 0.57 20.10
CA ASN A 304 -2.58 -0.13 20.46
C ASN A 304 -2.43 -0.93 21.77
N TYR A 305 -1.22 -1.07 22.30
CA TYR A 305 -0.87 -1.85 23.48
C TYR A 305 -0.12 -0.99 24.50
N ASP A 306 -0.06 -1.47 25.74
CA ASP A 306 0.63 -0.79 26.83
C ASP A 306 2.13 -0.70 26.54
N TYR A 307 2.67 0.51 26.69
CA TYR A 307 4.09 0.78 26.51
C TYR A 307 4.56 1.83 27.52
N GLN A 308 5.85 1.78 27.84
CA GLN A 308 6.51 2.77 28.69
C GLN A 308 7.19 3.81 27.79
N HIS A 309 6.68 5.03 27.79
CA HIS A 309 7.36 6.17 27.15
C HIS A 309 8.59 6.53 27.98
N LEU A 310 9.78 6.27 27.43
CA LEU A 310 11.06 6.50 28.12
C LEU A 310 11.57 7.92 27.88
N GLY A 311 11.27 8.49 26.71
CA GLY A 311 11.57 9.88 26.38
C GLY A 311 11.53 10.16 24.89
N THR A 312 11.71 11.43 24.52
CA THR A 312 11.51 11.89 23.13
C THR A 312 12.81 12.02 22.34
N GLY A 313 13.92 12.32 23.01
CA GLY A 313 15.18 12.70 22.37
C GLY A 313 16.28 11.64 22.47
N PRO A 314 17.39 11.83 21.74
CA PRO A 314 18.56 10.93 21.80
C PRO A 314 19.26 10.88 23.18
N GLN A 315 18.99 11.85 24.05
CA GLN A 315 19.57 11.90 25.40
C GLN A 315 19.20 10.66 26.22
N THR A 316 17.97 10.16 26.08
CA THR A 316 17.54 8.95 26.80
C THR A 316 18.21 7.69 26.27
N LEU A 317 18.60 7.66 24.99
CA LEU A 317 19.44 6.58 24.45
C LEU A 317 20.83 6.58 25.11
N LEU A 318 21.42 7.76 25.31
CA LEU A 318 22.70 7.88 26.02
C LEU A 318 22.57 7.44 27.48
N GLU A 319 21.50 7.81 28.17
CA GLU A 319 21.23 7.35 29.55
C GLU A 319 21.09 5.83 29.65
N ILE A 320 20.51 5.19 28.64
CA ILE A 320 20.41 3.73 28.58
C ILE A 320 21.77 3.10 28.26
N ALA A 321 22.53 3.68 27.32
CA ALA A 321 23.89 3.24 27.01
C ALA A 321 24.83 3.36 28.22
N GLU A 322 24.64 4.37 29.06
CA GLU A 322 25.39 4.60 30.30
C GLU A 322 24.83 3.85 31.52
N ARG A 323 23.75 3.07 31.35
CA ARG A 323 23.06 2.30 32.42
C ARG A 323 22.43 3.15 33.54
N ARG A 324 22.16 4.42 33.29
CA ARG A 324 21.50 5.31 34.27
C ARG A 324 19.98 5.16 34.28
N HIS A 325 19.40 4.68 33.18
CA HIS A 325 17.96 4.57 33.01
C HIS A 325 17.36 3.29 33.62
N SER A 326 16.16 3.39 34.20
CA SER A 326 15.45 2.27 34.86
C SER A 326 15.17 1.08 33.93
N PHE A 327 14.92 1.36 32.64
CA PHE A 327 14.64 0.36 31.61
C PHE A 327 15.84 -0.56 31.30
N CYS A 328 17.07 -0.18 31.65
CA CYS A 328 18.25 -1.02 31.44
C CYS A 328 18.14 -2.37 32.16
N LEU A 329 17.54 -2.39 33.35
CA LEU A 329 17.34 -3.61 34.12
C LEU A 329 16.40 -4.58 33.40
N ALA A 330 15.38 -4.06 32.71
CA ALA A 330 14.47 -4.88 31.93
C ALA A 330 15.19 -5.53 30.74
N LEU A 331 16.04 -4.78 30.03
CA LEU A 331 16.83 -5.29 28.91
C LEU A 331 17.85 -6.35 29.35
N LEU A 332 18.53 -6.16 30.49
CA LEU A 332 19.53 -7.09 31.00
C LEU A 332 18.93 -8.42 31.48
N ASN A 333 17.74 -8.37 32.07
CA ASN A 333 17.04 -9.55 32.59
C ASN A 333 16.22 -10.29 31.53
N ALA A 334 16.05 -9.71 30.34
CA ALA A 334 15.29 -10.31 29.25
C ALA A 334 16.01 -11.54 28.68
N LYS A 335 15.27 -12.63 28.41
CA LYS A 335 15.85 -13.79 27.73
C LYS A 335 15.98 -13.53 26.24
N TYR A 336 14.96 -12.93 25.63
CA TYR A 336 14.94 -12.53 24.23
C TYR A 336 14.58 -11.04 24.08
N PRO A 337 15.54 -10.12 24.26
CA PRO A 337 15.32 -8.70 24.00
C PRO A 337 15.33 -8.40 22.50
N ALA A 338 14.43 -7.52 22.05
CA ALA A 338 14.38 -7.02 20.68
C ALA A 338 14.48 -5.48 20.68
N ILE A 339 15.39 -4.93 19.87
CA ILE A 339 15.50 -3.50 19.63
C ILE A 339 15.08 -3.25 18.18
N ILE A 340 14.13 -2.34 17.97
CA ILE A 340 13.64 -1.96 16.63
C ILE A 340 13.91 -0.47 16.44
N VAL A 341 14.72 -0.15 15.43
CA VAL A 341 15.11 1.21 15.07
C VAL A 341 14.39 1.62 13.79
N GLY A 342 13.75 2.79 13.77
CA GLY A 342 13.07 3.28 12.58
C GLY A 342 14.03 3.85 11.54
N ALA A 343 13.82 3.55 10.27
CA ALA A 343 14.59 4.11 9.16
C ALA A 343 14.39 5.62 8.98
N GLY A 344 13.33 6.21 9.54
CA GLY A 344 13.17 7.67 9.60
C GLY A 344 14.33 8.38 10.33
N LEU A 345 15.09 7.66 11.17
CA LEU A 345 16.29 8.19 11.82
C LEU A 345 17.44 8.43 10.84
N PHE A 346 17.44 7.79 9.66
CA PHE A 346 18.49 7.98 8.65
C PHE A 346 18.50 9.38 8.05
N GLU A 347 17.37 10.10 8.10
CA GLU A 347 17.27 11.48 7.62
C GLU A 347 18.02 12.47 8.52
N ARG A 348 18.32 12.08 9.75
CA ARG A 348 18.98 12.95 10.71
C ARG A 348 20.49 13.03 10.46
N LYS A 349 21.07 14.19 10.77
CA LYS A 349 22.52 14.43 10.65
C LYS A 349 23.34 13.64 11.67
N ASP A 350 22.76 13.35 12.84
CA ASP A 350 23.37 12.61 13.95
C ASP A 350 23.15 11.09 13.87
N LYS A 351 22.80 10.55 12.68
CA LYS A 351 22.46 9.14 12.49
C LYS A 351 23.54 8.19 13.01
N ASP A 352 24.81 8.42 12.69
CA ASP A 352 25.91 7.51 13.07
C ASP A 352 26.10 7.44 14.59
N ALA A 353 25.90 8.56 15.29
CA ALA A 353 25.95 8.62 16.74
C ALA A 353 24.79 7.83 17.39
N ILE A 354 23.58 7.94 16.82
CA ILE A 354 22.40 7.19 17.28
C ILE A 354 22.62 5.69 17.07
N PHE A 355 23.10 5.27 15.90
CA PHE A 355 23.39 3.86 15.62
C PHE A 355 24.50 3.31 16.53
N SER A 356 25.57 4.07 16.78
CA SER A 356 26.61 3.69 17.74
C SER A 356 26.05 3.53 19.17
N ALA A 357 25.13 4.39 19.59
CA ALA A 357 24.46 4.26 20.89
C ALA A 357 23.59 3.01 20.95
N VAL A 358 22.80 2.74 19.90
CA VAL A 358 21.96 1.53 19.81
C VAL A 358 22.81 0.26 19.82
N GLU A 359 23.91 0.22 19.07
CA GLU A 359 24.83 -0.91 19.09
C GLU A 359 25.46 -1.13 20.47
N THR A 360 25.76 -0.05 21.18
CA THR A 360 26.25 -0.13 22.57
C THR A 360 25.18 -0.74 23.46
N ILE A 361 23.92 -0.30 23.37
CA ILE A 361 22.80 -0.88 24.11
C ILE A 361 22.61 -2.37 23.75
N ALA A 362 22.72 -2.71 22.47
CA ALA A 362 22.59 -4.09 21.99
C ALA A 362 23.69 -4.99 22.58
N LYS A 363 24.93 -4.50 22.66
CA LYS A 363 26.05 -5.20 23.31
C LYS A 363 25.81 -5.36 24.82
N LEU A 364 25.32 -4.33 25.50
CA LEU A 364 25.03 -4.37 26.95
C LEU A 364 23.93 -5.38 27.29
N GLY A 365 22.83 -5.37 26.52
CA GLY A 365 21.68 -6.25 26.72
C GLY A 365 21.85 -7.66 26.16
N LYS A 366 23.02 -8.01 25.62
CA LYS A 366 23.26 -9.28 24.89
C LYS A 366 22.13 -9.56 23.87
N VAL A 367 21.75 -8.51 23.14
CA VAL A 367 20.65 -8.53 22.16
C VAL A 367 21.06 -9.30 20.90
N VAL A 368 22.33 -9.20 20.54
CA VAL A 368 22.91 -9.95 19.42
C VAL A 368 23.73 -11.10 19.98
N ARG A 369 23.26 -12.32 19.75
CA ARG A 369 23.87 -13.59 20.12
C ARG A 369 23.80 -14.56 18.93
N PRO A 370 24.61 -15.63 18.92
CA PRO A 370 24.55 -16.62 17.83
C PRO A 370 23.18 -17.30 17.69
N ASP A 371 22.42 -17.42 18.79
CA ASP A 371 21.08 -18.04 18.82
C ASP A 371 19.93 -17.04 18.63
N TRP A 372 20.19 -15.75 18.85
CA TRP A 372 19.18 -14.70 18.81
C TRP A 372 19.77 -13.38 18.33
N ASN A 373 19.27 -12.85 17.21
CA ASN A 373 19.68 -11.55 16.71
C ASN A 373 18.54 -10.54 16.83
N GLY A 374 18.40 -9.95 18.02
CA GLY A 374 17.31 -9.03 18.37
C GLY A 374 17.45 -7.60 17.86
N LEU A 375 18.56 -7.23 17.20
CA LEU A 375 18.77 -5.89 16.68
C LEU A 375 18.13 -5.77 15.30
N ASN A 376 17.17 -4.87 15.14
CA ASN A 376 16.38 -4.76 13.94
C ASN A 376 16.27 -3.31 13.48
N VAL A 377 16.23 -3.11 12.17
CA VAL A 377 15.90 -1.83 11.55
C VAL A 377 14.63 -1.98 10.72
N LEU A 378 13.65 -1.12 11.00
CA LEU A 378 12.39 -1.06 10.29
C LEU A 378 12.49 -0.04 9.15
N LEU A 379 12.51 -0.53 7.92
CA LEU A 379 12.47 0.30 6.72
C LEU A 379 11.06 0.82 6.46
N LEU A 380 10.95 1.94 5.76
CA LEU A 380 9.66 2.57 5.43
C LEU A 380 9.15 2.13 4.07
N ASN A 381 10.06 2.03 3.09
CA ASN A 381 9.72 1.80 1.69
C ASN A 381 10.10 0.38 1.24
N ALA A 382 9.22 -0.28 0.48
CA ALA A 382 9.45 -1.63 -0.03
C ALA A 382 10.74 -1.76 -0.87
N ALA A 383 11.03 -0.78 -1.71
CA ALA A 383 12.24 -0.78 -2.56
C ALA A 383 13.53 -0.55 -1.77
N GLN A 384 13.46 -0.04 -0.54
CA GLN A 384 14.64 0.40 0.22
C GLN A 384 15.57 -0.76 0.59
N ALA A 385 15.02 -1.92 0.96
CA ALA A 385 15.82 -3.09 1.28
C ALA A 385 16.64 -3.58 0.08
N ALA A 386 15.98 -3.70 -1.08
CA ALA A 386 16.61 -4.15 -2.32
C ALA A 386 17.62 -3.12 -2.84
N ALA A 387 17.30 -1.82 -2.73
CA ALA A 387 18.23 -0.76 -3.11
C ALA A 387 19.54 -0.82 -2.30
N LEU A 388 19.44 -1.03 -0.98
CA LEU A 388 20.59 -1.20 -0.10
C LEU A 388 21.36 -2.50 -0.41
N ASP A 389 20.66 -3.60 -0.67
CA ASP A 389 21.28 -4.88 -1.08
C ASP A 389 22.07 -4.74 -2.41
N LEU A 390 21.64 -3.86 -3.32
CA LEU A 390 22.32 -3.54 -4.57
C LEU A 390 23.43 -2.47 -4.43
N GLY A 391 23.60 -1.89 -3.23
CA GLY A 391 24.57 -0.82 -2.99
C GLY A 391 24.17 0.54 -3.60
N LEU A 392 22.88 0.76 -3.85
CA LEU A 392 22.36 2.06 -4.30
C LEU A 392 22.39 3.05 -3.14
N LEU A 393 23.52 3.74 -3.00
CA LEU A 393 23.77 4.69 -1.91
C LEU A 393 23.85 6.12 -2.43
N THR A 394 23.34 7.05 -1.63
CA THR A 394 23.54 8.48 -1.87
C THR A 394 24.85 8.90 -1.22
N GLU A 395 25.90 9.11 -2.01
CA GLU A 395 27.23 9.47 -1.49
C GLU A 395 27.27 10.87 -0.85
N SER A 396 26.46 11.82 -1.35
CA SER A 396 26.39 13.16 -0.78
C SER A 396 24.98 13.76 -0.85
N GLY A 397 24.58 14.48 0.21
CA GLY A 397 23.30 15.18 0.27
C GLY A 397 23.11 16.28 -0.78
N ASN A 398 24.18 16.67 -1.49
CA ASN A 398 24.17 17.75 -2.48
C ASN A 398 24.07 17.24 -3.93
N SER A 399 24.03 15.92 -4.16
CA SER A 399 24.06 15.34 -5.50
C SER A 399 22.89 15.82 -6.38
N VAL A 400 21.73 16.08 -5.77
CA VAL A 400 20.54 16.60 -6.47
C VAL A 400 20.69 18.07 -6.87
N GLU A 401 21.41 18.88 -6.09
CA GLU A 401 21.58 20.31 -6.34
C GLU A 401 22.52 20.60 -7.52
N SER A 402 23.48 19.70 -7.79
CA SER A 402 24.38 19.79 -8.93
C SER A 402 23.90 19.06 -10.19
N ALA A 403 22.76 18.38 -10.12
CA ALA A 403 22.27 17.53 -11.20
C ALA A 403 21.68 18.34 -12.36
N LYS A 404 22.17 18.11 -13.58
CA LYS A 404 21.55 18.61 -14.82
C LYS A 404 20.67 17.58 -15.49
N PHE A 405 20.89 16.30 -15.21
CA PHE A 405 20.06 15.21 -15.68
C PHE A 405 19.59 14.38 -14.48
N LEU A 406 18.28 14.36 -14.26
CA LEU A 406 17.66 13.65 -13.14
C LEU A 406 16.73 12.57 -13.66
N TYR A 407 17.00 11.33 -13.30
CA TYR A 407 16.16 10.18 -13.62
C TYR A 407 15.41 9.71 -12.38
N LEU A 408 14.11 9.97 -12.33
CA LEU A 408 13.23 9.56 -11.22
C LEU A 408 12.55 8.24 -11.59
N MET A 409 12.92 7.16 -10.91
CA MET A 409 12.29 5.84 -11.10
C MET A 409 11.25 5.62 -9.99
N GLY A 410 10.00 6.01 -10.26
CA GLY A 410 8.86 5.89 -9.35
C GLY A 410 9.01 6.66 -8.04
N ALA A 411 9.85 7.71 -8.03
CA ALA A 411 10.19 8.48 -6.85
C ALA A 411 9.32 9.75 -6.77
N ASP A 412 8.28 9.70 -5.94
CA ASP A 412 7.31 10.79 -5.77
C ASP A 412 7.60 11.70 -4.56
N ASP A 413 8.31 11.20 -3.54
CA ASP A 413 8.58 11.93 -2.29
C ASP A 413 9.90 12.74 -2.33
N VAL A 414 10.47 12.93 -3.51
CA VAL A 414 11.74 13.66 -3.67
C VAL A 414 11.49 15.16 -3.59
N ASN A 415 12.29 15.87 -2.78
CA ASN A 415 12.24 17.32 -2.74
C ASN A 415 12.91 17.92 -4.00
N LEU A 416 12.10 18.29 -4.98
CA LEU A 416 12.54 18.87 -6.25
C LEU A 416 12.74 20.40 -6.21
N GLU A 417 12.44 21.07 -5.11
CA GLU A 417 12.63 22.53 -4.98
C GLU A 417 14.10 22.93 -5.04
N LYS A 418 14.99 22.03 -4.64
CA LYS A 418 16.44 22.23 -4.61
C LYS A 418 17.12 22.00 -5.96
N LEU A 419 16.37 21.55 -6.96
CA LEU A 419 16.90 21.22 -8.27
C LEU A 419 17.11 22.50 -9.11
N PRO A 420 18.20 22.61 -9.88
CA PRO A 420 18.37 23.72 -10.82
C PRO A 420 17.20 23.84 -11.81
N GLY A 421 16.85 25.06 -12.19
CA GLY A 421 15.74 25.32 -13.13
C GLY A 421 16.00 24.79 -14.54
N ASP A 422 17.26 24.66 -14.94
CA ASP A 422 17.73 24.12 -16.22
C ASP A 422 17.87 22.60 -16.23
N ALA A 423 17.70 21.92 -15.09
CA ALA A 423 17.83 20.47 -15.03
C ALA A 423 16.74 19.75 -15.83
N PHE A 424 17.15 18.78 -16.63
CA PHE A 424 16.30 17.90 -17.40
C PHE A 424 15.86 16.72 -16.54
N VAL A 425 14.56 16.67 -16.23
CA VAL A 425 13.98 15.66 -15.34
C VAL A 425 13.19 14.64 -16.15
N ILE A 426 13.48 13.37 -15.94
CA ILE A 426 12.71 12.25 -16.48
C ILE A 426 11.98 11.60 -15.32
N TYR A 427 10.68 11.42 -15.48
CA TYR A 427 9.88 10.65 -14.55
C TYR A 427 9.46 9.34 -15.19
N GLN A 428 9.98 8.23 -14.69
CA GLN A 428 9.54 6.89 -15.03
C GLN A 428 8.68 6.33 -13.90
N GLY A 429 7.36 6.29 -14.09
CA GLY A 429 6.44 5.85 -13.03
C GLY A 429 5.05 5.53 -13.57
N HIS A 430 4.20 5.00 -12.69
CA HIS A 430 2.84 4.59 -13.05
C HIS A 430 1.77 5.61 -12.60
N HIS A 431 2.02 6.32 -11.50
CA HIS A 431 1.21 7.45 -11.05
C HIS A 431 1.95 8.75 -11.29
N GLY A 432 1.24 9.88 -11.32
CA GLY A 432 1.86 11.19 -11.34
C GLY A 432 1.34 12.04 -10.20
N ASP A 433 2.19 12.31 -9.22
CA ASP A 433 1.91 13.34 -8.21
C ASP A 433 2.83 14.56 -8.46
N ARG A 434 3.59 15.00 -7.45
CA ARG A 434 4.39 16.23 -7.53
C ARG A 434 5.53 16.14 -8.55
N SER A 435 6.20 15.00 -8.60
CA SER A 435 7.39 14.78 -9.45
C SER A 435 7.10 14.91 -10.95
N VAL A 436 5.90 14.52 -11.38
CA VAL A 436 5.49 14.61 -12.79
C VAL A 436 5.38 16.05 -13.28
N TYR A 437 4.95 16.99 -12.42
CA TYR A 437 4.85 18.39 -12.82
C TYR A 437 6.19 19.03 -13.14
N ARG A 438 7.28 18.57 -12.52
CA ARG A 438 8.64 19.04 -12.79
C ARG A 438 9.30 18.32 -13.99
N ALA A 439 8.78 17.15 -14.40
CA ALA A 439 9.36 16.33 -15.45
C ALA A 439 9.35 17.04 -16.83
N ASN A 440 10.43 16.88 -17.59
CA ASN A 440 10.52 17.24 -18.99
C ASN A 440 10.01 16.10 -19.89
N VAL A 441 10.22 14.86 -19.48
CA VAL A 441 9.74 13.64 -20.14
C VAL A 441 9.12 12.70 -19.12
N ILE A 442 7.98 12.12 -19.47
CA ILE A 442 7.28 11.12 -18.67
C ILE A 442 7.33 9.79 -19.42
N LEU A 443 7.81 8.75 -18.74
CA LEU A 443 7.86 7.38 -19.22
C LEU A 443 6.89 6.53 -18.37
N PRO A 444 5.73 6.14 -18.91
CA PRO A 444 4.79 5.32 -18.17
C PRO A 444 5.40 3.95 -17.85
N ALA A 445 5.34 3.55 -16.59
CA ALA A 445 5.79 2.25 -16.12
C ALA A 445 4.60 1.42 -15.62
N SER A 446 4.79 0.11 -15.53
CA SER A 446 3.80 -0.80 -14.95
C SER A 446 3.72 -0.66 -13.43
N ALA A 447 2.50 -0.75 -12.90
CA ALA A 447 2.26 -0.86 -11.47
C ALA A 447 2.77 -2.21 -10.93
N PHE A 448 2.91 -2.34 -9.61
CA PHE A 448 3.42 -3.58 -8.99
C PHE A 448 2.56 -4.81 -9.32
N SER A 449 1.24 -4.65 -9.53
CA SER A 449 0.32 -5.73 -9.88
C SER A 449 0.44 -6.21 -11.33
N GLU A 450 1.13 -5.44 -12.18
CA GLU A 450 1.21 -5.65 -13.63
C GLU A 450 2.59 -6.19 -14.04
N LYS A 451 3.51 -6.33 -13.08
CA LYS A 451 4.87 -6.77 -13.31
C LYS A 451 5.29 -7.80 -12.27
N GLU A 452 6.16 -8.71 -12.69
CA GLU A 452 6.86 -9.60 -11.78
C GLU A 452 8.14 -8.88 -11.32
N GLY A 453 8.11 -8.36 -10.09
CA GLY A 453 9.24 -7.70 -9.44
C GLY A 453 9.69 -8.51 -8.22
N THR A 454 11.01 -8.65 -8.04
CA THR A 454 11.63 -9.33 -6.89
C THR A 454 11.95 -8.35 -5.78
#